data_AF-A0AAE1WQ56-F1
#
_entry.id   AF-A0AAE1WQ56-F1
#
_cell.length_a   1.000
_cell.length_b   1.000
_cell.length_c   1.000
_cell.angle_alpha   90.00
_cell.angle_beta   90.00
_cell.angle_gamma   90.00
#
_symmetry.space_group_name_H-M   'P 1'
#
loop_
_entity.id
_entity.type
_entity.pdbx_description
1 polymer ?
#
loop_
_entity_poly.entity_id
_entity_poly.type
_entity_poly.pdbx_seq_one_letter_code
_entity_poly.pdbx_strand_id
1 'polypeptide(L)'
;MLMPLGCTVGSALIDMYAKCGCLDMARRVFESMPNRNVITWNVIIMAYGMHGEGEEALSLFKSMVAERSRGGEVMPNGVTFIAVFAACSHSGMVDEGQQLFQSMKESYGLEPNADHYACVVDLLGRAGRLDEAYEIINSMPVGLDRMKREGYVPDTTCVLHNVDEQEKENLLCGHSERLAIAFGLLNTPPGATIRVAKNLRVCNDCHSATKFISKIVDREIVVRDVRRFHHFKDGACSCGDYW
;
A
#
# COMPACT_ATOMS: atom_id res chain seq x y z
N MET A 1 -20.91 -39.68 -0.40
CA MET A 1 -19.85 -38.92 -1.10
C MET A 1 -20.01 -37.47 -0.64
N LEU A 2 -19.18 -36.99 0.29
CA LEU A 2 -19.20 -35.59 0.70
C LEU A 2 -18.67 -34.74 -0.45
N MET A 3 -19.38 -33.68 -0.82
CA MET A 3 -18.89 -32.74 -1.82
C MET A 3 -17.55 -32.17 -1.35
N PRO A 4 -16.52 -32.10 -2.21
CA PRO A 4 -15.26 -31.47 -1.87
C PRO A 4 -15.48 -30.01 -1.46
N LEU A 5 -14.81 -29.58 -0.39
CA LEU A 5 -14.94 -28.23 0.14
C LEU A 5 -14.38 -27.22 -0.87
N GLY A 6 -15.26 -26.37 -1.42
CA GLY A 6 -14.87 -25.34 -2.40
C GLY A 6 -14.10 -24.18 -1.76
N CYS A 7 -13.30 -23.47 -2.57
CA CYS A 7 -12.44 -22.36 -2.13
C CYS A 7 -13.18 -21.29 -1.32
N THR A 8 -14.40 -20.91 -1.71
CA THR A 8 -15.16 -19.85 -1.02
C THR A 8 -15.54 -20.24 0.40
N VAL A 9 -16.09 -21.45 0.59
CA VAL A 9 -16.51 -21.92 1.92
C VAL A 9 -15.29 -22.29 2.76
N GLY A 10 -14.26 -22.87 2.13
CA GLY A 10 -12.99 -23.17 2.78
C GLY A 10 -12.31 -21.91 3.33
N SER A 11 -12.15 -20.86 2.52
CA SER A 11 -11.57 -19.58 2.97
C SER A 11 -12.36 -18.98 4.13
N ALA A 12 -13.70 -19.00 4.08
CA ALA A 12 -14.53 -18.48 5.16
C ALA A 12 -14.39 -19.28 6.47
N LEU A 13 -14.29 -20.61 6.38
CA LEU A 13 -14.08 -21.47 7.55
C LEU A 13 -12.68 -21.28 8.14
N ILE A 14 -11.64 -21.16 7.30
CA ILE A 14 -10.28 -20.86 7.75
C ILE A 14 -10.26 -19.53 8.51
N ASP A 15 -10.84 -18.47 7.93
CA ASP A 15 -10.92 -17.14 8.56
C ASP A 15 -11.69 -17.18 9.89
N MET A 16 -12.81 -17.90 9.95
CA MET A 16 -13.59 -18.07 11.17
C MET A 16 -12.78 -18.77 12.27
N TYR A 17 -12.18 -19.93 11.97
CA TYR A 17 -11.37 -20.66 12.94
C TYR A 17 -10.15 -19.85 13.40
N ALA A 18 -9.50 -19.13 12.48
CA ALA A 18 -8.38 -18.25 12.79
C ALA A 18 -8.79 -17.14 13.76
N LYS A 19 -9.92 -16.47 13.54
CA LYS A 19 -10.44 -15.42 14.45
C LYS A 19 -10.82 -15.95 15.84
N CYS A 20 -11.13 -17.23 15.95
CA CYS A 20 -11.35 -17.90 17.23
C CYS A 20 -10.05 -18.40 17.91
N GLY A 21 -8.88 -18.20 17.30
CA GLY A 21 -7.60 -18.73 17.79
C GLY A 21 -7.42 -20.23 17.57
N CYS A 22 -8.31 -20.89 16.82
CA CYS A 22 -8.26 -22.32 16.56
C CYS A 22 -7.44 -22.63 15.29
N LEU A 23 -6.15 -22.30 15.29
CA LEU A 23 -5.27 -22.48 14.12
C LEU A 23 -5.20 -23.94 13.63
N ASP A 24 -5.23 -24.91 14.54
CA ASP A 24 -5.25 -26.33 14.17
C ASP A 24 -6.46 -26.69 13.29
N MET A 25 -7.62 -26.13 13.60
CA MET A 25 -8.85 -26.35 12.83
C MET A 25 -8.78 -25.61 11.49
N ALA A 26 -8.24 -24.39 11.47
CA ALA A 26 -8.00 -23.64 10.25
C ALA A 26 -7.07 -24.41 9.29
N ARG A 27 -5.96 -24.97 9.81
CA ARG A 27 -5.02 -25.79 9.03
C ARG A 27 -5.67 -27.09 8.54
N ARG A 28 -6.45 -27.79 9.36
CA ARG A 28 -7.19 -29.00 8.93
C ARG A 28 -8.15 -28.70 7.77
N VAL A 29 -8.88 -27.59 7.85
CA VAL A 29 -9.74 -27.15 6.75
C VAL A 29 -8.91 -26.95 5.49
N PHE A 30 -7.83 -26.15 5.57
CA PHE A 30 -6.94 -25.88 4.46
C PHE A 30 -6.34 -27.14 3.82
N GLU A 31 -5.88 -28.09 4.64
CA GLU A 31 -5.30 -29.37 4.19
C GLU A 31 -6.34 -30.29 3.54
N SER A 32 -7.60 -30.23 3.98
CA SER A 32 -8.70 -31.03 3.40
C SER A 32 -9.20 -30.54 2.04
N MET A 33 -8.82 -29.33 1.63
CA MET A 33 -9.28 -28.74 0.36
C MET A 33 -8.52 -29.33 -0.83
N PRO A 34 -9.21 -29.89 -1.83
CA PRO A 34 -8.55 -30.51 -2.99
C PRO A 34 -7.98 -29.48 -3.97
N ASN A 35 -8.57 -28.29 -4.02
CA ASN A 35 -8.10 -27.17 -4.82
C ASN A 35 -7.95 -25.95 -3.93
N ARG A 36 -6.82 -25.28 -4.04
CA ARG A 36 -6.50 -24.06 -3.29
C ARG A 36 -6.18 -22.97 -4.29
N ASN A 37 -6.79 -21.81 -4.14
CA ASN A 37 -6.47 -20.63 -4.94
C ASN A 37 -5.67 -19.62 -4.09
N VAL A 38 -5.25 -18.53 -4.73
CA VAL A 38 -4.50 -17.46 -4.05
C VAL A 38 -5.20 -16.94 -2.78
N ILE A 39 -6.53 -16.90 -2.77
CA ILE A 39 -7.31 -16.43 -1.61
C ILE A 39 -7.15 -17.41 -0.45
N THR A 40 -7.31 -18.72 -0.67
CA THR A 40 -7.16 -19.73 0.39
C THR A 40 -5.76 -19.72 0.99
N TRP A 41 -4.72 -19.52 0.18
CA TRP A 41 -3.34 -19.36 0.63
C TRP A 41 -3.15 -18.08 1.46
N ASN A 42 -3.67 -16.95 0.98
CA ASN A 42 -3.55 -15.68 1.68
C ASN A 42 -4.24 -15.72 3.05
N VAL A 43 -5.42 -16.34 3.15
CA VAL A 43 -6.16 -16.44 4.41
C VAL A 43 -5.43 -17.32 5.41
N ILE A 44 -4.87 -18.48 5.01
CA ILE A 44 -4.12 -19.33 5.96
C ILE A 44 -2.79 -18.68 6.39
N ILE A 45 -2.07 -18.02 5.48
CA ILE A 45 -0.83 -17.29 5.81
C ILE A 45 -1.13 -16.16 6.80
N MET A 46 -2.18 -15.37 6.52
CA MET A 46 -2.63 -14.30 7.42
C MET A 46 -3.07 -14.85 8.77
N ALA A 47 -3.74 -16.01 8.82
CA ALA A 47 -4.14 -16.65 10.06
C ALA A 47 -2.94 -16.88 10.98
N TYR A 48 -1.87 -17.52 10.50
CA TYR A 48 -0.65 -17.71 11.28
C TYR A 48 0.02 -16.38 11.65
N GLY A 49 0.07 -15.42 10.73
CA GLY A 49 0.64 -14.10 10.99
C GLY A 49 -0.07 -13.28 12.07
N MET A 50 -1.41 -13.32 12.15
CA MET A 50 -2.19 -12.62 13.17
C MET A 50 -1.96 -13.15 14.59
N HIS A 51 -1.49 -14.40 14.71
CA HIS A 51 -1.24 -15.07 15.99
C HIS A 51 0.25 -15.12 16.35
N GLY A 52 1.11 -14.39 15.62
CA GLY A 52 2.54 -14.32 15.91
C GLY A 52 3.33 -15.57 15.51
N GLU A 53 2.73 -16.48 14.74
CA GLU A 53 3.34 -17.71 14.23
C GLU A 53 4.02 -17.46 12.87
N GLY A 54 4.98 -16.55 12.88
CA GLY A 54 5.63 -16.04 11.67
C GLY A 54 6.39 -17.10 10.87
N GLU A 55 7.11 -18.00 11.55
CA GLU A 55 7.85 -19.09 10.89
C GLU A 55 6.92 -20.00 10.10
N GLU A 56 5.75 -20.34 10.66
CA GLU A 56 4.72 -21.14 9.99
C GLU A 56 4.10 -20.39 8.82
N ALA A 57 3.84 -19.09 8.97
CA ALA A 57 3.35 -18.26 7.87
C ALA A 57 4.35 -18.22 6.69
N LEU A 58 5.64 -18.10 6.97
CA LEU A 58 6.70 -18.15 5.95
C LEU A 58 6.86 -19.55 5.35
N SER A 59 6.67 -20.60 6.13
CA SER A 59 6.65 -21.99 5.66
C SER A 59 5.50 -22.24 4.67
N LEU A 60 4.31 -21.72 4.98
CA LEU A 60 3.15 -21.75 4.09
C LEU A 60 3.40 -20.95 2.81
N PHE A 61 4.00 -19.76 2.90
CA PHE A 61 4.41 -18.99 1.73
C PHE A 61 5.39 -19.76 0.83
N LYS A 62 6.43 -20.38 1.42
CA LYS A 62 7.39 -21.22 0.69
C LYS A 62 6.70 -22.41 0.04
N SER A 63 5.70 -23.01 0.69
CA SER A 63 4.90 -24.10 0.14
C SER A 63 4.07 -23.67 -1.06
N MET A 64 3.42 -22.50 -0.99
CA MET A 64 2.71 -21.88 -2.11
C MET A 64 3.65 -21.66 -3.32
N VAL A 65 4.85 -21.15 -3.09
CA VAL A 65 5.87 -20.95 -4.13
C VAL A 65 6.39 -22.29 -4.68
N ALA A 66 6.55 -23.32 -3.86
CA ALA A 66 6.98 -24.64 -4.30
C ALA A 66 5.92 -25.35 -5.16
N GLU A 67 4.63 -25.15 -4.88
CA GLU A 67 3.55 -25.68 -5.73
C GLU A 67 3.59 -25.07 -7.14
N ARG A 68 3.88 -23.77 -7.26
CA ARG A 68 4.13 -23.12 -8.55
C ARG A 68 5.25 -23.81 -9.32
N SER A 69 6.40 -24.04 -8.69
CA SER A 69 7.56 -24.67 -9.34
C SER A 69 7.29 -26.10 -9.82
N ARG A 70 6.26 -26.76 -9.28
CA ARG A 70 5.80 -28.09 -9.69
C ARG A 70 4.72 -28.05 -10.79
N GLY A 71 4.46 -26.89 -11.37
CA GLY A 71 3.45 -26.69 -12.42
C GLY A 71 2.08 -26.21 -11.92
N GLY A 72 1.97 -25.81 -10.64
CA GLY A 72 0.77 -25.18 -10.12
C GLY A 72 0.52 -23.77 -10.69
N GLU A 73 -0.75 -23.40 -10.83
CA GLU A 73 -1.16 -22.11 -11.43
C GLU A 73 -1.16 -20.94 -10.42
N VAL A 74 -1.06 -21.23 -9.12
CA VAL A 74 -1.23 -20.21 -8.08
C VAL A 74 0.05 -19.42 -7.85
N MET A 75 -0.04 -18.10 -8.01
CA MET A 75 1.07 -17.17 -7.83
C MET A 75 0.85 -16.29 -6.59
N PRO A 76 1.90 -15.96 -5.83
CA PRO A 76 1.85 -14.86 -4.88
C PRO A 76 1.42 -13.56 -5.57
N ASN A 77 0.56 -12.79 -4.91
CA ASN A 77 0.15 -11.46 -5.34
C ASN A 77 0.38 -10.44 -4.21
N GLY A 78 0.01 -9.17 -4.44
CA GLY A 78 0.22 -8.12 -3.41
C GLY A 78 -0.43 -8.46 -2.06
N VAL A 79 -1.62 -9.07 -2.07
CA VAL A 79 -2.29 -9.51 -0.82
C VAL A 79 -1.51 -10.62 -0.11
N THR A 80 -0.84 -11.51 -0.85
CA THR A 80 0.09 -12.50 -0.27
C THR A 80 1.24 -11.82 0.46
N PHE A 81 1.83 -10.78 -0.14
CA PHE A 81 2.93 -10.03 0.46
C PHE A 81 2.51 -9.26 1.72
N ILE A 82 1.33 -8.65 1.72
CA ILE A 82 0.75 -8.03 2.92
C ILE A 82 0.63 -9.06 4.06
N ALA A 83 0.16 -10.27 3.77
CA ALA A 83 0.01 -11.32 4.78
C ALA A 83 1.35 -11.76 5.39
N VAL A 84 2.39 -11.96 4.58
CA VAL A 84 3.72 -12.33 5.09
C VAL A 84 4.41 -11.17 5.82
N PHE A 85 4.24 -9.92 5.37
CA PHE A 85 4.79 -8.77 6.11
C PHE A 85 4.13 -8.59 7.48
N ALA A 86 2.81 -8.77 7.57
CA ALA A 86 2.12 -8.76 8.85
C ALA A 86 2.65 -9.87 9.78
N ALA A 87 2.89 -11.07 9.25
CA ALA A 87 3.51 -12.16 10.01
C ALA A 87 4.92 -11.81 10.49
N CYS A 88 5.77 -11.25 9.62
CA CYS A 88 7.09 -10.74 10.00
C CYS A 88 7.00 -9.67 11.09
N SER A 89 6.05 -8.74 10.97
CA SER A 89 5.85 -7.65 11.93
C SER A 89 5.49 -8.15 13.32
N HIS A 90 4.56 -9.10 13.40
CA HIS A 90 4.10 -9.64 14.68
C HIS A 90 5.10 -10.60 15.34
N SER A 91 5.99 -11.21 14.56
CA SER A 91 7.01 -12.15 15.06
C SER A 91 8.41 -11.55 15.18
N GLY A 92 8.60 -10.27 14.83
CA GLY A 92 9.91 -9.60 14.89
C GLY A 92 10.93 -10.07 13.84
N MET A 93 10.47 -10.71 12.76
CA MET A 93 11.33 -11.24 11.67
C MET A 93 11.68 -10.13 10.68
N VAL A 94 12.46 -9.15 11.13
CA VAL A 94 12.72 -7.91 10.38
C VAL A 94 13.52 -8.17 9.11
N ASP A 95 14.58 -8.96 9.20
CA ASP A 95 15.48 -9.19 8.08
C ASP A 95 14.76 -9.98 6.96
N GLU A 96 13.92 -10.95 7.33
CA GLU A 96 13.06 -11.67 6.40
C GLU A 96 12.05 -10.73 5.72
N GLY A 97 11.41 -9.85 6.50
CA GLY A 97 10.44 -8.89 5.97
C GLY A 97 11.07 -7.92 4.95
N GLN A 98 12.28 -7.42 5.23
CA GLN A 98 13.03 -6.56 4.30
C GLN A 98 13.45 -7.32 3.03
N GLN A 99 13.95 -8.55 3.16
CA GLN A 99 14.30 -9.39 2.01
C GLN A 99 13.08 -9.67 1.12
N LEU A 100 11.93 -9.99 1.74
CA LEU A 100 10.69 -10.21 1.04
C LEU A 100 10.24 -8.96 0.27
N PHE A 101 10.38 -7.78 0.86
CA PHE A 101 10.04 -6.50 0.21
C PHE A 101 10.85 -6.25 -1.07
N GLN A 102 12.17 -6.51 -1.04
CA GLN A 102 12.99 -6.42 -2.25
C GLN A 102 12.62 -7.50 -3.28
N SER A 103 12.43 -8.74 -2.81
CA SER A 103 12.09 -9.87 -3.68
C SER A 103 10.75 -9.67 -4.41
N MET A 104 9.80 -8.95 -3.80
CA MET A 104 8.49 -8.66 -4.38
C MET A 104 8.61 -8.02 -5.77
N LYS A 105 9.53 -7.07 -5.92
CA LYS A 105 9.80 -6.43 -7.21
C LYS A 105 10.71 -7.28 -8.09
N GLU A 106 11.84 -7.74 -7.55
CA GLU A 106 12.90 -8.40 -8.33
C GLU A 106 12.50 -9.79 -8.83
N SER A 107 11.85 -10.58 -7.99
CA SER A 107 11.52 -11.99 -8.26
C SER A 107 10.09 -12.20 -8.72
N TYR A 108 9.14 -11.35 -8.29
CA TYR A 108 7.72 -11.50 -8.60
C TYR A 108 7.16 -10.41 -9.53
N GLY A 109 7.92 -9.36 -9.83
CA GLY A 109 7.49 -8.28 -10.73
C GLY A 109 6.29 -7.49 -10.18
N LEU A 110 6.09 -7.50 -8.87
CA LEU A 110 4.99 -6.79 -8.22
C LEU A 110 5.50 -5.44 -7.70
N GLU A 111 4.91 -4.35 -8.17
CA GLU A 111 5.22 -3.02 -7.65
C GLU A 111 4.57 -2.81 -6.27
N PRO A 112 5.32 -2.35 -5.26
CA PRO A 112 4.75 -2.02 -3.95
C PRO A 112 3.72 -0.90 -4.02
N ASN A 113 2.59 -1.10 -3.37
CA ASN A 113 1.58 -0.06 -3.10
C ASN A 113 1.65 0.42 -1.64
N ALA A 114 0.82 1.38 -1.25
CA ALA A 114 0.84 1.94 0.11
C ALA A 114 0.62 0.92 1.23
N ASP A 115 -0.17 -0.13 1.01
CA ASP A 115 -0.37 -1.18 2.03
C ASP A 115 0.93 -1.95 2.29
N HIS A 116 1.72 -2.24 1.25
CA HIS A 116 3.02 -2.89 1.40
C HIS A 116 4.00 -2.00 2.18
N TYR A 117 4.06 -0.70 1.82
CA TYR A 117 4.88 0.25 2.55
C TYR A 117 4.45 0.38 4.02
N ALA A 118 3.14 0.45 4.30
CA ALA A 118 2.61 0.52 5.65
C ALA A 118 3.00 -0.71 6.49
N CYS A 119 2.94 -1.92 5.93
CA CYS A 119 3.37 -3.13 6.63
C CYS A 119 4.87 -3.13 6.95
N VAL A 120 5.73 -2.67 6.03
CA VAL A 120 7.18 -2.59 6.28
C VAL A 120 7.53 -1.50 7.28
N VAL A 121 6.83 -0.36 7.24
CA VAL A 121 6.98 0.71 8.24
C VAL A 121 6.53 0.24 9.63
N ASP A 122 5.41 -0.51 9.74
CA ASP A 122 4.97 -1.12 11.00
C ASP A 122 6.00 -2.13 11.53
N LEU A 123 6.54 -3.00 10.67
CA LEU A 123 7.61 -3.94 11.01
C LEU A 123 8.83 -3.23 11.60
N LEU A 124 9.35 -2.21 10.91
CA LEU A 124 10.55 -1.47 11.33
C LEU A 124 10.27 -0.64 12.59
N GLY A 125 9.09 -0.03 12.67
CA GLY A 125 8.65 0.75 13.83
C GLY A 125 8.58 -0.10 15.09
N ARG A 126 7.98 -1.29 15.04
CA ARG A 126 7.93 -2.23 16.18
C ARG A 126 9.30 -2.73 16.61
N ALA A 127 10.23 -2.86 15.66
CA ALA A 127 11.62 -3.22 15.94
C ALA A 127 12.48 -2.05 16.45
N GLY A 128 11.93 -0.82 16.49
CA GLY A 128 12.68 0.39 16.87
C GLY A 128 13.66 0.90 15.81
N ARG A 129 13.64 0.36 14.59
CA ARG A 129 14.51 0.76 13.47
C ARG A 129 13.93 1.98 12.74
N LEU A 130 13.79 3.09 13.46
CA LEU A 130 13.06 4.28 12.99
C LEU A 130 13.71 4.97 11.79
N ASP A 131 15.04 5.01 11.72
CA ASP A 131 15.76 5.61 10.60
C ASP A 131 15.44 4.88 9.28
N GLU A 132 15.44 3.55 9.31
CA GLU A 132 15.07 2.73 8.16
C GLU A 132 13.58 2.85 7.81
N ALA A 133 12.71 2.97 8.81
CA ALA A 133 11.30 3.24 8.56
C ALA A 133 11.11 4.57 7.81
N TYR A 134 11.88 5.60 8.17
CA TYR A 134 11.88 6.89 7.50
C TYR A 134 12.42 6.79 6.07
N GLU A 135 13.50 6.05 5.85
CA GLU A 135 14.03 5.77 4.50
C GLU A 135 13.00 5.06 3.61
N ILE A 136 12.27 4.06 4.15
CA ILE A 136 11.20 3.36 3.44
C ILE A 136 10.08 4.33 3.03
N ILE A 137 9.64 5.21 3.94
CA ILE A 137 8.63 6.25 3.63
C ILE A 137 9.12 7.16 2.49
N ASN A 138 10.40 7.56 2.50
CA ASN A 138 10.96 8.44 1.48
C ASN A 138 11.23 7.74 0.14
N SER A 139 11.37 6.41 0.17
CA SER A 139 11.44 5.58 -1.03
C SER A 139 10.07 5.43 -1.72
N MET A 140 8.97 5.79 -1.06
CA MET A 140 7.64 5.73 -1.67
C MET A 140 7.57 6.61 -2.92
N PRO A 141 6.98 6.12 -4.02
CA PRO A 141 6.99 6.81 -5.30
C PRO A 141 6.27 8.17 -5.29
N VAL A 142 5.51 8.53 -4.25
CA VAL A 142 4.74 9.79 -4.19
C VAL A 142 4.91 10.51 -2.85
N GLY A 143 6.15 10.59 -2.35
CA GLY A 143 6.50 11.33 -1.12
C GLY A 143 6.86 12.81 -1.34
N LEU A 144 6.71 13.62 -0.28
CA LEU A 144 7.10 15.03 -0.24
C LEU A 144 8.57 15.24 -0.66
N ASP A 145 9.47 14.36 -0.22
CA ASP A 145 10.88 14.41 -0.55
C ASP A 145 11.18 14.13 -2.02
N ARG A 146 10.38 13.29 -2.68
CA ARG A 146 10.49 13.09 -4.13
C ARG A 146 10.03 14.34 -4.88
N MET A 147 8.95 14.98 -4.43
CA MET A 147 8.52 16.26 -4.99
C MET A 147 9.62 17.32 -4.81
N LYS A 148 10.21 17.45 -3.62
CA LYS A 148 11.30 18.40 -3.34
C LYS A 148 12.51 18.17 -4.26
N ARG A 149 12.90 16.92 -4.49
CA ARG A 149 13.96 16.55 -5.45
C ARG A 149 13.66 16.96 -6.90
N GLU A 150 12.38 16.98 -7.29
CA GLU A 150 11.92 17.47 -8.59
C GLU A 150 11.81 19.01 -8.66
N GLY A 151 12.07 19.72 -7.56
CA GLY A 151 12.06 21.19 -7.49
C GLY A 151 10.79 21.80 -6.89
N TYR A 152 9.92 20.98 -6.28
CA TYR A 152 8.78 21.49 -5.52
C TYR A 152 9.23 22.18 -4.23
N VAL A 153 8.76 23.41 -4.01
CA VAL A 153 8.98 24.17 -2.78
C VAL A 153 7.65 24.35 -2.06
N PRO A 154 7.48 23.86 -0.83
CA PRO A 154 6.27 24.07 -0.06
C PRO A 154 5.98 25.56 0.22
N ASP A 155 4.74 25.98 -0.02
CA ASP A 155 4.28 27.32 0.33
C ASP A 155 3.57 27.28 1.69
N THR A 156 4.36 27.41 2.77
CA THR A 156 3.89 27.34 4.15
C THR A 156 2.99 28.52 4.53
N THR A 157 2.90 29.58 3.72
CA THR A 157 1.95 30.69 3.93
C THR A 157 0.49 30.24 3.83
N CYS A 158 0.24 29.09 3.19
CA CYS A 158 -1.07 28.46 3.13
C CYS A 158 -1.51 27.81 4.46
N VAL A 159 -0.64 27.72 5.47
CA VAL A 159 -0.93 27.17 6.80
C VAL A 159 -1.01 28.29 7.83
N LEU A 160 -2.20 28.52 8.38
CA LEU A 160 -2.44 29.59 9.36
C LEU A 160 -2.11 29.20 10.81
N HIS A 161 -1.71 27.95 11.05
CA HIS A 161 -1.36 27.47 12.39
C HIS A 161 -0.03 28.10 12.83
N ASN A 162 0.01 28.57 14.08
CA ASN A 162 1.21 29.14 14.68
C ASN A 162 2.12 28.03 15.23
N VAL A 163 2.74 27.30 14.32
CA VAL A 163 3.71 26.23 14.57
C VAL A 163 5.00 26.53 13.82
N ASP A 164 6.06 25.77 14.09
CA ASP A 164 7.33 25.92 13.35
C ASP A 164 7.17 25.56 11.86
N GLU A 165 8.16 25.95 11.05
CA GLU A 165 8.09 25.77 9.60
C GLU A 165 8.06 24.29 9.18
N GLN A 166 8.73 23.40 9.91
CA GLN A 166 8.72 21.97 9.61
C GLN A 166 7.32 21.39 9.84
N GLU A 167 6.68 21.78 10.94
CA GLU A 167 5.30 21.40 11.26
C GLU A 167 4.32 21.98 10.22
N LYS A 168 4.52 23.23 9.76
CA LYS A 168 3.71 23.81 8.68
C LYS A 168 3.83 23.01 7.38
N GLU A 169 5.04 22.61 6.99
CA GLU A 169 5.24 21.76 5.81
C GLU A 169 4.47 20.44 5.92
N ASN A 170 4.49 19.82 7.10
CA ASN A 170 3.75 18.59 7.36
C ASN A 170 2.23 18.81 7.26
N LEU A 171 1.72 19.94 7.76
CA LEU A 171 0.30 20.29 7.69
C LEU A 171 -0.20 20.49 6.26
N LEU A 172 0.65 20.92 5.32
CA LEU A 172 0.28 21.02 3.90
C LEU A 172 -0.17 19.67 3.33
N CYS A 173 0.44 18.56 3.76
CA CYS A 173 0.05 17.20 3.35
C CYS A 173 -1.39 16.85 3.74
N GLY A 174 -1.92 17.47 4.80
CA GLY A 174 -3.30 17.30 5.26
C GLY A 174 -4.33 18.11 4.48
N HIS A 175 -3.93 18.95 3.52
CA HIS A 175 -4.89 19.69 2.70
C HIS A 175 -5.78 18.72 1.91
N SER A 176 -7.08 18.98 1.93
CA SER A 176 -8.09 18.07 1.36
C SER A 176 -7.88 17.73 -0.12
N GLU A 177 -7.28 18.63 -0.90
CA GLU A 177 -6.90 18.43 -2.29
C GLU A 177 -5.85 17.33 -2.40
N ARG A 178 -4.82 17.37 -1.55
CA ARG A 178 -3.77 16.35 -1.51
C ARG A 178 -4.32 15.02 -1.04
N LEU A 179 -5.16 15.02 0.00
CA LEU A 179 -5.79 13.80 0.48
C LEU A 179 -6.69 13.17 -0.59
N ALA A 180 -7.46 13.98 -1.33
CA ALA A 180 -8.30 13.50 -2.42
C ALA A 180 -7.47 12.94 -3.59
N ILE A 181 -6.37 13.60 -3.96
CA ILE A 181 -5.44 13.11 -4.99
C ILE A 181 -4.77 11.81 -4.53
N ALA A 182 -4.27 11.76 -3.29
CA ALA A 182 -3.67 10.57 -2.71
C ALA A 182 -4.66 9.40 -2.69
N PHE A 183 -5.90 9.63 -2.24
CA PHE A 183 -6.96 8.64 -2.31
C PHE A 183 -7.20 8.16 -3.76
N GLY A 184 -7.24 9.09 -4.72
CA GLY A 184 -7.34 8.78 -6.14
C GLY A 184 -6.20 7.89 -6.62
N LEU A 185 -4.95 8.23 -6.30
CA LEU A 185 -3.76 7.44 -6.66
C LEU A 185 -3.83 6.01 -6.12
N LEU A 186 -4.31 5.85 -4.88
CA LEU A 186 -4.40 4.55 -4.22
C LEU A 186 -5.54 3.68 -4.75
N ASN A 187 -6.67 4.28 -5.12
CA ASN A 187 -7.90 3.54 -5.40
C ASN A 187 -8.25 3.45 -6.89
N THR A 188 -7.39 3.97 -7.77
CA THR A 188 -7.63 3.91 -9.22
C THR A 188 -6.45 3.28 -9.96
N PRO A 189 -6.71 2.51 -11.04
CA PRO A 189 -5.66 1.84 -11.79
C PRO A 189 -4.57 2.80 -12.30
N PRO A 190 -3.32 2.33 -12.46
CA PRO A 190 -2.26 3.10 -13.12
C PRO A 190 -2.73 3.68 -14.45
N GLY A 191 -2.37 4.94 -14.74
CA GLY A 191 -2.76 5.64 -15.96
C GLY A 191 -4.19 6.20 -15.98
N ALA A 192 -5.09 5.81 -15.06
CA ALA A 192 -6.44 6.39 -15.04
C ALA A 192 -6.42 7.88 -14.67
N THR A 193 -7.30 8.70 -15.26
CA THR A 193 -7.41 10.11 -14.88
C THR A 193 -8.03 10.26 -13.49
N ILE A 194 -7.36 11.00 -12.60
CA ILE A 194 -7.90 11.32 -11.27
C ILE A 194 -8.75 12.60 -11.37
N ARG A 195 -9.96 12.58 -10.80
CA ARG A 195 -10.87 13.73 -10.81
C ARG A 195 -11.23 14.13 -9.38
N VAL A 196 -10.89 15.35 -9.00
CA VAL A 196 -11.19 15.93 -7.68
C VAL A 196 -12.15 17.10 -7.87
N ALA A 197 -13.23 17.13 -7.08
CA ALA A 197 -14.16 18.24 -7.04
C ALA A 197 -14.08 18.93 -5.68
N LYS A 198 -13.91 20.25 -5.71
CA LYS A 198 -13.76 21.09 -4.51
C LYS A 198 -14.78 22.21 -4.51
N ASN A 199 -15.34 22.42 -3.32
CA ASN A 199 -16.28 23.51 -3.03
C ASN A 199 -15.57 24.81 -2.62
N LEU A 200 -14.24 24.82 -2.58
CA LEU A 200 -13.41 25.98 -2.27
C LEU A 200 -12.38 26.15 -3.38
N ARG A 201 -11.82 27.35 -3.49
CA ARG A 201 -10.68 27.60 -4.39
C ARG A 201 -9.48 26.79 -3.91
N VAL A 202 -8.77 26.15 -4.84
CA VAL A 202 -7.53 25.42 -4.55
C VAL A 202 -6.46 26.43 -4.11
N CYS A 203 -5.75 26.14 -3.01
CA CYS A 203 -4.67 27.02 -2.55
C CYS A 203 -3.42 26.93 -3.45
N ASN A 204 -2.53 27.93 -3.34
CA ASN A 204 -1.34 28.02 -4.17
C ASN A 204 -0.44 26.79 -4.03
N ASP A 205 -0.21 26.37 -2.79
CA ASP A 205 0.57 25.20 -2.49
C ASP A 205 -0.01 23.93 -3.12
N CYS A 206 -1.31 23.67 -2.95
CA CYS A 206 -1.96 22.48 -3.50
C CYS A 206 -1.98 22.49 -5.03
N HIS A 207 -2.15 23.67 -5.65
CA HIS A 207 -2.06 23.82 -7.09
C HIS A 207 -0.66 23.44 -7.58
N SER A 208 0.39 24.01 -6.98
CA SER A 208 1.79 23.69 -7.30
C SER A 208 2.11 22.22 -7.06
N ALA A 209 1.73 21.68 -5.91
CA ALA A 209 1.91 20.27 -5.56
C ALA A 209 1.28 19.34 -6.59
N THR A 210 0.05 19.63 -7.04
CA THR A 210 -0.66 18.79 -8.01
C THR A 210 0.07 18.69 -9.34
N LYS A 211 0.77 19.76 -9.78
CA LYS A 211 1.64 19.69 -10.96
C LYS A 211 2.74 18.65 -10.79
N PHE A 212 3.52 18.76 -9.71
CA PHE A 212 4.62 17.83 -9.45
C PHE A 212 4.11 16.39 -9.29
N ILE A 213 2.98 16.20 -8.62
CA ILE A 213 2.35 14.89 -8.51
C ILE A 213 2.01 14.36 -9.91
N SER A 214 1.34 15.14 -10.77
CA SER A 214 0.98 14.72 -12.14
C SER A 214 2.18 14.29 -12.98
N LYS A 215 3.33 14.97 -12.81
CA LYS A 215 4.61 14.63 -13.45
C LYS A 215 5.20 13.33 -12.89
N ILE A 216 5.30 13.24 -11.56
CA ILE A 216 5.95 12.14 -10.85
C ILE A 216 5.24 10.81 -11.08
N VAL A 217 3.91 10.84 -11.10
CA VAL A 217 3.08 9.64 -11.27
C VAL A 217 2.73 9.34 -12.72
N ASP A 218 3.10 10.23 -13.66
CA ASP A 218 2.73 10.18 -15.07
C ASP A 218 1.21 9.96 -15.28
N ARG A 219 0.39 10.81 -14.64
CA ARG A 219 -1.08 10.73 -14.72
C ARG A 219 -1.72 12.10 -14.84
N GLU A 220 -2.79 12.15 -15.62
CA GLU A 220 -3.66 13.32 -15.69
C GLU A 220 -4.48 13.43 -14.40
N ILE A 221 -4.45 14.63 -13.81
CA ILE A 221 -5.26 14.99 -12.63
C ILE A 221 -6.11 16.19 -12.99
N VAL A 222 -7.42 16.08 -12.83
CA VAL A 222 -8.37 17.17 -13.06
C VAL A 222 -8.93 17.61 -11.72
N VAL A 223 -8.66 18.86 -11.34
CA VAL A 223 -9.23 19.47 -10.14
C VAL A 223 -10.23 20.53 -10.55
N ARG A 224 -11.50 20.35 -10.19
CA ARG A 224 -12.54 21.36 -10.33
C ARG A 224 -12.66 22.12 -9.02
N ASP A 225 -12.45 23.43 -9.07
CA ASP A 225 -12.74 24.33 -7.95
C ASP A 225 -13.97 25.20 -8.24
N VAL A 226 -14.27 26.15 -7.35
CA VAL A 226 -15.42 27.07 -7.51
C VAL A 226 -15.30 28.03 -8.69
N ARG A 227 -14.10 28.22 -9.25
CA ARG A 227 -13.84 29.16 -10.35
C ARG A 227 -13.74 28.46 -11.70
N ARG A 228 -13.05 27.31 -11.76
CA ARG A 228 -12.70 26.66 -13.04
C ARG A 228 -12.25 25.20 -12.86
N PHE A 229 -11.97 24.58 -14.00
CA PHE A 229 -11.27 23.30 -14.09
C PHE A 229 -9.78 23.54 -14.29
N HIS A 230 -8.98 22.84 -13.50
CA HIS A 230 -7.54 22.77 -13.62
C HIS A 230 -7.20 21.38 -14.15
N HIS A 231 -6.60 21.32 -15.34
CA HIS A 231 -6.09 20.08 -15.92
C HIS A 231 -4.58 20.03 -15.72
N PHE A 232 -4.12 19.12 -14.86
CA PHE A 232 -2.73 18.90 -14.56
C PHE A 232 -2.20 17.70 -15.35
N LYS A 233 -1.15 17.92 -16.12
CA LYS A 233 -0.48 16.90 -16.92
C LYS A 233 0.98 17.27 -17.11
N ASP A 234 1.88 16.32 -16.90
CA ASP A 234 3.33 16.47 -17.11
C ASP A 234 3.91 17.73 -16.43
N GLY A 235 3.49 18.00 -15.18
CA GLY A 235 4.00 19.14 -14.42
C GLY A 235 3.42 20.50 -14.81
N ALA A 236 2.48 20.55 -15.75
CA ALA A 236 1.82 21.78 -16.16
C ALA A 236 0.34 21.78 -15.76
N CYS A 237 -0.24 22.97 -15.61
CA CYS A 237 -1.68 23.17 -15.42
C CYS A 237 -2.26 23.97 -16.60
N SER A 238 -3.47 23.63 -17.03
CA SER A 238 -4.20 24.37 -18.06
C SER A 238 -4.47 25.85 -17.75
N CYS A 239 -4.30 26.29 -16.49
CA CYS A 239 -4.44 27.69 -16.11
C CYS A 239 -3.23 28.57 -16.49
N GLY A 240 -2.11 27.97 -16.93
CA GLY A 240 -0.89 28.71 -17.31
C GLY A 240 -0.30 29.54 -16.18
N ASP A 241 -0.57 29.16 -14.94
CA ASP A 241 -0.16 29.86 -13.72
C ASP A 241 -0.84 31.19 -13.40
N TYR A 242 -1.94 31.47 -14.11
CA TYR A 242 -2.84 32.57 -13.83
C TYR A 242 -4.11 32.05 -13.12
N TRP A 243 -4.05 31.84 -11.80
CA TRP A 243 -5.17 31.35 -10.98
C TRP A 243 -5.54 32.28 -9.82
#